data_AF-A0A9X7MVQ3-F1
#
_entry.id   AF-A0A9X7MVQ3-F1
#
_cell.length_a   1.000
_cell.length_b   1.000
_cell.length_c   1.000
_cell.angle_alpha   90.00
_cell.angle_beta   90.00
_cell.angle_gamma   90.00
#
_symmetry.space_group_name_H-M   'P 1'
#
loop_
_entity.id
_entity.type
_entity.pdbx_description
1 polymer ?
#
loop_
_entity_poly.entity_id
_entity_poly.type
_entity_poly.pdbx_seq_one_letter_code
_entity_poly.pdbx_strand_id
1 'polypeptide(L)'
;MKFARLCCLAACFLASTTLLAASRIEVLGSLPSPGEKQIAEGLRLGQLLGQLQVDPLGYWLGASWQRQSLKQEQQRLKAGILFDLIQLQRLARLQDNPSLANAARQLNEQVSALPVTGRKIYPLDPLAVELNAAHSPKLLGGDRLIFPPRPDYLRIVGAVSQDCALPFVPLQQAYRYAQQCPALADADPDYL
;
A
#
# COMPACT_ATOMS: atom_id res chain seq x y z
N MET A 1 -64.83 -15.27 -46.50
CA MET A 1 -63.48 -15.81 -46.24
C MET A 1 -62.49 -14.87 -46.92
N LYS A 2 -61.58 -14.09 -46.31
CA LYS A 2 -60.92 -14.08 -45.01
C LYS A 2 -60.59 -12.62 -44.65
N PHE A 3 -61.00 -12.16 -43.47
CA PHE A 3 -60.46 -10.98 -42.80
C PHE A 3 -59.36 -11.46 -41.85
N ALA A 4 -58.12 -10.95 -41.93
CA ALA A 4 -57.15 -11.15 -40.85
C ALA A 4 -56.02 -10.10 -40.82
N ARG A 5 -56.27 -9.05 -40.04
CA ARG A 5 -55.37 -8.56 -38.97
C ARG A 5 -54.02 -7.98 -39.40
N LEU A 6 -54.07 -6.74 -39.89
CA LEU A 6 -53.10 -5.70 -39.55
C LEU A 6 -53.50 -5.08 -38.20
N CYS A 7 -52.52 -4.80 -37.34
CA CYS A 7 -52.54 -4.03 -36.08
C CYS A 7 -52.26 -4.85 -34.82
N CYS A 8 -51.00 -4.80 -34.37
CA CYS A 8 -50.65 -4.45 -32.99
C CYS A 8 -49.12 -4.31 -32.86
N LEU A 9 -48.63 -3.16 -33.34
CA LEU A 9 -47.40 -2.52 -32.87
C LEU A 9 -47.77 -1.75 -31.59
N ALA A 10 -47.34 -2.22 -30.41
CA ALA A 10 -47.27 -1.43 -29.18
C ALA A 10 -46.43 -2.23 -28.17
N ALA A 11 -45.14 -1.93 -28.05
CA ALA A 11 -44.61 -1.05 -27.01
C ALA A 11 -44.44 -1.75 -25.64
N CYS A 12 -43.38 -2.55 -25.51
CA CYS A 12 -42.76 -2.88 -24.23
C CYS A 12 -41.30 -2.41 -24.27
N PHE A 13 -41.10 -1.08 -24.21
CA PHE A 13 -39.80 -0.52 -23.83
C PHE A 13 -39.65 -0.74 -22.31
N LEU A 14 -39.03 -1.85 -21.94
CA LEU A 14 -38.55 -2.06 -20.58
C LEU A 14 -37.50 -1.00 -20.29
N ALA A 15 -37.84 -0.04 -19.42
CA ALA A 15 -36.90 0.88 -18.83
C ALA A 15 -35.95 0.10 -17.92
N SER A 16 -34.83 -0.37 -18.48
CA SER A 16 -33.71 -0.90 -17.73
C SER A 16 -33.03 0.26 -17.00
N THR A 17 -33.51 0.61 -15.80
CA THR A 17 -32.74 1.45 -14.89
C THR A 17 -31.51 0.65 -14.47
N THR A 18 -30.38 0.89 -15.15
CA THR A 18 -29.08 0.44 -14.69
C THR A 18 -28.79 1.14 -13.37
N LEU A 19 -29.03 0.43 -12.27
CA LEU A 19 -28.56 0.85 -10.95
C LEU A 19 -27.02 0.83 -11.03
N LEU A 20 -26.41 1.98 -11.31
CA LEU A 20 -24.96 2.12 -11.23
C LEU A 20 -24.56 1.77 -9.80
N ALA A 21 -23.91 0.62 -9.61
CA ALA A 21 -23.42 0.22 -8.31
C ALA A 21 -22.46 1.32 -7.81
N ALA A 22 -22.85 2.00 -6.73
CA ALA A 22 -22.02 3.04 -6.14
C ALA A 22 -20.65 2.44 -5.78
N SER A 23 -19.58 2.97 -6.40
CA SER A 23 -18.23 2.55 -6.11
C SER A 23 -17.86 3.04 -4.70
N ARG A 24 -17.37 2.14 -3.85
CA ARG A 24 -16.96 2.49 -2.48
C ARG A 24 -15.45 2.44 -2.36
N ILE A 25 -14.90 3.32 -1.53
CA ILE A 25 -13.51 3.30 -1.08
C ILE A 25 -13.48 3.28 0.44
N GLU A 26 -12.33 2.93 1.01
CA GLU A 26 -12.10 3.03 2.45
C GLU A 26 -11.03 4.08 2.74
N VAL A 27 -11.30 4.98 3.69
CA VAL A 27 -10.33 5.99 4.11
C VAL A 27 -10.10 5.84 5.60
N LEU A 28 -8.85 5.65 6.04
CA LEU A 28 -8.51 5.31 7.42
C LEU A 28 -7.43 6.24 7.98
N GLY A 29 -7.36 6.29 9.31
CA GLY A 29 -6.27 6.95 10.04
C GLY A 29 -6.67 8.29 10.64
N SER A 30 -5.69 9.18 10.79
CA SER A 30 -5.80 10.47 11.49
C SER A 30 -6.44 11.52 10.60
N LEU A 31 -7.77 11.43 10.44
CA LEU A 31 -8.57 12.31 9.60
C LEU A 31 -9.88 12.70 10.33
N PRO A 32 -10.54 13.80 9.94
CA PRO A 32 -11.81 14.20 10.56
C PRO A 32 -12.93 13.18 10.40
N SER A 33 -12.96 12.43 9.29
CA SER A 33 -14.03 11.47 8.98
C SER A 33 -13.48 10.21 8.30
N PRO A 34 -12.88 9.26 9.06
CA PRO A 34 -12.49 7.96 8.54
C PRO A 34 -13.72 7.06 8.31
N GLY A 35 -13.57 6.05 7.45
CA GLY A 35 -14.57 5.04 7.14
C GLY A 35 -14.75 4.80 5.64
N GLU A 36 -15.75 3.98 5.31
CA GLU A 36 -16.19 3.78 3.93
C GLU A 36 -16.80 5.07 3.35
N LYS A 37 -16.49 5.34 2.09
CA LYS A 37 -17.05 6.49 1.35
C LYS A 37 -17.53 6.02 -0.02
N GLN A 38 -18.71 6.47 -0.39
CA GLN A 38 -19.20 6.32 -1.76
C GLN A 38 -18.54 7.37 -2.65
N ILE A 39 -18.11 6.96 -3.83
CA ILE A 39 -17.49 7.84 -4.82
C ILE A 39 -18.29 7.81 -6.11
N ALA A 40 -18.38 8.98 -6.75
CA ALA A 40 -18.82 9.07 -8.13
C ALA A 40 -17.75 8.48 -9.06
N GLU A 41 -18.18 7.96 -10.21
CA GLU A 41 -17.25 7.47 -11.21
C GLU A 41 -16.32 8.61 -11.67
N GLY A 42 -15.01 8.32 -11.71
CA GLY A 42 -14.01 9.29 -12.15
C GLY A 42 -13.59 10.33 -11.12
N LEU A 43 -14.06 10.25 -9.87
CA LEU A 43 -13.56 11.08 -8.77
C LEU A 43 -12.03 11.01 -8.71
N ARG A 44 -11.39 12.17 -8.71
CA ARG A 44 -9.93 12.27 -8.64
C ARG A 44 -9.45 12.39 -7.20
N LEU A 45 -8.25 11.90 -6.95
CA LEU A 45 -7.64 11.92 -5.62
C LEU A 45 -7.64 13.33 -5.01
N GLY A 46 -7.25 14.36 -5.75
CA GLY A 46 -7.18 15.72 -5.21
C GLY A 46 -8.55 16.29 -4.82
N GLN A 47 -9.60 15.95 -5.56
CA GLN A 47 -10.97 16.31 -5.17
C GLN A 47 -11.37 15.62 -3.87
N LEU A 48 -11.02 14.34 -3.71
CA LEU A 48 -11.26 13.62 -2.46
C LEU A 48 -10.47 14.23 -1.29
N LEU A 49 -9.16 14.48 -1.43
CA LEU A 49 -8.35 15.01 -0.33
C LEU A 49 -8.87 16.36 0.16
N GLY A 50 -9.31 17.24 -0.76
CA GLY A 50 -9.97 18.50 -0.41
C GLY A 50 -11.27 18.31 0.38
N GLN A 51 -12.09 17.31 0.03
CA GLN A 51 -13.31 16.96 0.77
C GLN A 51 -13.02 16.38 2.16
N LEU A 52 -11.93 15.62 2.29
CA LEU A 52 -11.53 14.99 3.55
C LEU A 52 -10.87 15.95 4.53
N GLN A 53 -10.47 17.14 4.07
CA GLN A 53 -9.71 18.11 4.86
C GLN A 53 -8.51 17.44 5.56
N VAL A 54 -7.73 16.67 4.79
CA VAL A 54 -6.53 16.01 5.31
C VAL A 54 -5.57 17.07 5.83
N ASP A 55 -5.16 16.96 7.09
CA ASP A 55 -4.23 17.90 7.70
C ASP A 55 -2.88 17.90 6.95
N PRO A 56 -2.46 19.03 6.36
CA PRO A 56 -1.16 19.15 5.70
C PRO A 56 0.03 18.91 6.63
N LEU A 57 -0.13 19.13 7.95
CA LEU A 57 0.88 18.87 8.98
C LEU A 57 0.88 17.43 9.48
N GLY A 58 -0.12 16.65 9.07
CA GLY A 58 -0.26 15.22 9.36
C GLY A 58 0.89 14.39 8.78
N TYR A 59 1.00 13.13 9.22
CA TYR A 59 2.07 12.23 8.78
C TYR A 59 1.79 11.56 7.44
N TRP A 60 1.61 12.36 6.39
CA TRP A 60 1.34 11.87 5.03
C TRP A 60 2.51 11.10 4.42
N LEU A 61 3.75 11.26 4.94
CA LEU A 61 4.90 10.43 4.58
C LEU A 61 4.67 8.93 4.90
N GLY A 62 3.88 8.65 5.94
CA GLY A 62 3.45 7.29 6.27
C GLY A 62 2.22 6.82 5.48
N ALA A 63 1.62 7.66 4.65
CA ALA A 63 0.35 7.35 4.01
C ALA A 63 0.49 6.25 2.93
N SER A 64 -0.60 5.50 2.76
CA SER A 64 -0.66 4.34 1.87
C SER A 64 -1.92 4.38 1.03
N TRP A 65 -1.76 4.38 -0.29
CA TRP A 65 -2.83 4.08 -1.23
C TRP A 65 -2.73 2.62 -1.65
N GLN A 66 -3.72 1.82 -1.30
CA GLN A 66 -3.81 0.41 -1.64
C GLN A 66 -4.86 0.19 -2.74
N ARG A 67 -4.52 -0.66 -3.72
CA ARG A 67 -5.39 -0.99 -4.85
C ARG A 67 -5.33 -2.47 -5.17
N GLN A 68 -6.51 -3.09 -5.28
CA GLN A 68 -6.63 -4.53 -5.51
C GLN A 68 -5.92 -5.00 -6.79
N SER A 69 -6.01 -4.22 -7.88
CA SER A 69 -5.37 -4.58 -9.16
C SER A 69 -3.84 -4.67 -9.08
N LEU A 70 -3.21 -4.02 -8.10
CA LEU A 70 -1.75 -4.05 -7.89
C LEU A 70 -1.28 -5.21 -7.01
N LYS A 71 -2.21 -5.94 -6.38
CA LYS A 71 -1.84 -7.06 -5.50
C LYS A 71 -1.18 -8.21 -6.28
N GLN A 72 -1.63 -8.48 -7.50
CA GLN A 72 -1.07 -9.59 -8.29
C GLN A 72 0.42 -9.37 -8.61
N GLU A 73 0.78 -8.15 -9.00
CA GLU A 73 2.18 -7.79 -9.27
C GLU A 73 3.02 -7.88 -8.00
N GLN A 74 2.54 -7.29 -6.89
CA GLN A 74 3.24 -7.36 -5.61
C GLN A 74 3.37 -8.81 -5.09
N GLN A 75 2.36 -9.66 -5.32
CA GLN A 75 2.41 -11.07 -4.94
C GLN A 75 3.50 -11.83 -5.70
N ARG A 76 3.66 -11.56 -7.01
CA ARG A 76 4.75 -12.14 -7.81
C ARG A 76 6.12 -11.69 -7.32
N LEU A 77 6.27 -10.39 -7.02
CA LEU A 77 7.50 -9.85 -6.44
C LEU A 77 7.84 -10.53 -5.10
N LYS A 78 6.85 -10.63 -4.20
CA LYS A 78 7.02 -11.31 -2.91
C LYS A 78 7.44 -12.77 -3.10
N ALA A 79 6.82 -13.50 -4.02
CA ALA A 79 7.17 -14.89 -4.30
C ALA A 79 8.61 -15.04 -4.81
N GLY A 80 9.06 -14.15 -5.70
CA GLY A 80 10.44 -14.12 -6.19
C GLY A 80 11.45 -13.91 -5.05
N ILE A 81 11.24 -12.88 -4.22
CA ILE A 81 12.10 -12.59 -3.07
C ILE A 81 12.18 -13.79 -2.12
N LEU A 82 11.03 -14.41 -1.80
CA LEU A 82 11.00 -15.58 -0.92
C LEU A 82 11.76 -16.78 -1.51
N PHE A 83 11.63 -17.01 -2.82
CA PHE A 83 12.39 -18.04 -3.52
C PHE A 83 13.89 -17.78 -3.44
N ASP A 84 14.32 -16.56 -3.74
CA ASP A 84 15.74 -16.18 -3.70
C ASP A 84 16.34 -16.37 -2.30
N LEU A 85 15.61 -16.01 -1.25
CA LEU A 85 16.05 -16.20 0.14
C LEU A 85 16.19 -17.67 0.51
N ILE A 86 15.32 -18.55 0.00
CA ILE A 86 15.45 -20.01 0.19
C ILE A 86 16.70 -20.55 -0.51
N GLN A 87 16.99 -20.07 -1.73
CA GLN A 87 18.21 -20.47 -2.45
C GLN A 87 19.46 -19.97 -1.75
N LEU A 88 19.47 -18.71 -1.30
CA LEU A 88 20.57 -18.12 -0.55
C LEU A 88 20.86 -18.90 0.73
N GLN A 89 19.82 -19.24 1.49
CA GLN A 89 19.96 -20.05 2.70
C GLN A 89 20.59 -21.42 2.40
N ARG A 90 20.17 -22.08 1.32
CA ARG A 90 20.73 -23.38 0.92
C ARG A 90 22.19 -23.27 0.52
N LEU A 91 22.54 -22.29 -0.31
CA LEU A 91 23.91 -22.04 -0.75
C LEU A 91 24.84 -21.75 0.43
N ALA A 92 24.41 -20.88 1.35
CA ALA A 92 25.18 -20.55 2.55
C ALA A 92 25.48 -21.80 3.42
N ARG A 93 24.52 -22.74 3.52
CA ARG A 93 24.75 -24.03 4.21
C ARG A 93 25.76 -24.92 3.49
N LEU A 94 25.74 -24.97 2.15
CA LEU A 94 26.71 -25.76 1.38
C LEU A 94 28.14 -25.18 1.46
N GLN A 95 28.25 -23.89 1.78
CA GLN A 95 29.52 -23.18 1.94
C GLN A 95 29.98 -23.11 3.41
N ASP A 96 29.34 -23.84 4.32
CA ASP A 96 29.61 -23.79 5.76
C ASP A 96 29.60 -22.37 6.35
N ASN A 97 28.70 -21.50 5.83
CA ASN A 97 28.43 -20.18 6.38
C ASN A 97 27.09 -20.17 7.15
N PRO A 98 27.07 -20.58 8.43
CA PRO A 98 25.86 -20.64 9.23
C PRO A 98 25.28 -19.26 9.55
N SER A 99 26.12 -18.22 9.61
CA SER A 99 25.69 -16.85 9.92
C SER A 99 24.79 -16.31 8.79
N LEU A 100 25.27 -16.38 7.54
CA LEU A 100 24.49 -15.98 6.36
C LEU A 100 23.23 -16.84 6.19
N ALA A 101 23.32 -18.15 6.45
CA ALA A 101 22.14 -19.04 6.37
C ALA A 101 21.05 -18.66 7.38
N ASN A 102 21.43 -18.21 8.58
CA ASN A 102 20.49 -17.72 9.59
C ASN A 102 19.90 -16.36 9.23
N ALA A 103 20.72 -15.44 8.72
CA ALA A 103 20.25 -14.13 8.25
C ALA A 103 19.21 -14.27 7.11
N ALA A 104 19.49 -15.13 6.12
CA ALA A 104 18.56 -15.42 5.03
C ALA A 104 17.24 -16.03 5.53
N ARG A 105 17.30 -16.93 6.52
CA ARG A 105 16.11 -17.50 7.17
C ARG A 105 15.26 -16.43 7.85
N GLN A 106 15.88 -15.59 8.68
CA GLN A 106 15.18 -14.53 9.41
C GLN A 106 14.51 -13.54 8.45
N LEU A 107 15.22 -13.12 7.40
CA LEU A 107 14.65 -12.23 6.39
C LEU A 107 13.50 -12.90 5.63
N ASN A 108 13.59 -14.21 5.36
CA ASN A 108 12.49 -14.97 4.74
C ASN A 108 11.24 -14.98 5.63
N GLU A 109 11.40 -15.21 6.94
CA GLU A 109 10.31 -15.17 7.92
C GLU A 109 9.67 -13.77 7.97
N GLN A 110 10.49 -12.71 7.99
CA GLN A 110 10.02 -11.32 7.98
C GLN A 110 9.21 -11.01 6.71
N VAL A 111 9.77 -11.29 5.52
CA VAL A 111 9.08 -11.03 4.24
C VAL A 111 7.82 -11.87 4.12
N SER A 112 7.83 -13.12 4.59
CA SER A 112 6.67 -14.01 4.60
C SER A 112 5.51 -13.42 5.39
N ALA A 113 5.77 -12.76 6.52
CA ALA A 113 4.75 -12.11 7.35
C ALA A 113 4.17 -10.83 6.74
N LEU A 114 4.85 -10.17 5.80
CA LEU A 114 4.37 -8.89 5.23
C LEU A 114 3.11 -9.09 4.36
N PRO A 115 2.05 -8.28 4.53
CA PRO A 115 0.84 -8.41 3.71
C PRO A 115 1.07 -7.91 2.27
N VAL A 116 0.39 -8.55 1.32
CA VAL A 116 0.27 -8.05 -0.06
C VAL A 116 -0.85 -7.01 -0.11
N THR A 117 -0.49 -5.73 0.00
CA THR A 117 -1.40 -4.58 0.08
C THR A 117 -1.81 -4.03 -1.28
N GLY A 118 -1.00 -4.20 -2.32
CA GLY A 118 -1.16 -3.54 -3.61
C GLY A 118 -0.92 -2.04 -3.50
N ARG A 119 0.12 -1.61 -2.75
CA ARG A 119 0.44 -0.20 -2.58
C ARG A 119 0.76 0.45 -3.92
N LYS A 120 -0.01 1.47 -4.30
CA LYS A 120 0.25 2.34 -5.43
C LYS A 120 1.31 3.36 -5.05
N ILE A 121 2.37 3.48 -5.86
CA ILE A 121 3.40 4.49 -5.69
C ILE A 121 2.86 5.83 -6.22
N TYR A 122 2.40 6.67 -5.31
CA TYR A 122 1.96 8.02 -5.60
C TYR A 122 2.11 8.88 -4.33
N PRO A 123 2.69 10.09 -4.39
CA PRO A 123 2.81 10.95 -3.22
C PRO A 123 1.42 11.39 -2.74
N LEU A 124 1.16 11.23 -1.44
CA LEU A 124 -0.11 11.59 -0.82
C LEU A 124 -0.01 12.88 0.03
N ASP A 125 0.98 13.73 -0.26
CA ASP A 125 1.07 15.08 0.28
C ASP A 125 -0.20 15.87 -0.12
N PRO A 126 -1.04 16.30 0.83
CA PRO A 126 -2.27 17.01 0.53
C PRO A 126 -2.04 18.26 -0.32
N LEU A 127 -0.97 19.02 -0.07
CA LEU A 127 -0.67 20.25 -0.78
C LEU A 127 -0.24 19.97 -2.22
N ALA A 128 0.70 19.04 -2.41
CA ALA A 128 1.16 18.67 -3.75
C ALA A 128 0.02 18.10 -4.61
N VAL A 129 -0.87 17.32 -4.01
CA VAL A 129 -2.02 16.75 -4.72
C VAL A 129 -3.07 17.81 -5.01
N GLU A 130 -3.34 18.75 -4.09
CA GLU A 130 -4.27 19.86 -4.29
C GLU A 130 -3.83 20.76 -5.45
N LEU A 131 -2.54 21.14 -5.49
CA LEU A 131 -1.96 21.94 -6.58
C LEU A 131 -2.10 21.27 -7.96
N ASN A 132 -2.23 19.94 -8.01
CA ASN A 132 -2.44 19.19 -9.24
C ASN A 132 -3.78 18.44 -9.26
N ALA A 133 -4.81 18.94 -8.56
CA ALA A 133 -6.06 18.21 -8.34
C ALA A 133 -6.73 17.78 -9.66
N ALA A 134 -6.72 18.65 -10.67
CA ALA A 134 -7.33 18.40 -11.98
C ALA A 134 -6.69 17.24 -12.76
N HIS A 135 -5.39 16.97 -12.54
CA HIS A 135 -4.67 15.87 -13.19
C HIS A 135 -4.32 14.73 -12.25
N SER A 136 -4.68 14.84 -10.96
CA SER A 136 -4.48 13.78 -9.98
C SER A 136 -5.18 12.47 -10.40
N PRO A 137 -4.64 11.29 -10.06
CA PRO A 137 -5.17 10.03 -10.56
C PRO A 137 -6.61 9.78 -10.11
N LYS A 138 -7.38 9.09 -10.96
CA LYS A 138 -8.74 8.65 -10.63
C LYS A 138 -8.72 7.53 -9.58
N LEU A 139 -9.67 7.62 -8.66
CA LEU A 139 -9.98 6.58 -7.69
C LEU A 139 -10.78 5.47 -8.37
N LEU A 140 -10.61 4.24 -7.87
CA LEU A 140 -11.39 3.08 -8.28
C LEU A 140 -12.13 2.51 -7.06
N GLY A 141 -13.26 1.87 -7.30
CA GLY A 141 -13.94 1.09 -6.28
C GLY A 141 -12.99 0.06 -5.65
N GLY A 142 -13.02 -0.05 -4.31
CA GLY A 142 -12.15 -0.90 -3.52
C GLY A 142 -10.77 -0.30 -3.21
N ASP A 143 -10.47 0.92 -3.65
CA ASP A 143 -9.27 1.63 -3.20
C ASP A 143 -9.32 1.87 -1.68
N ARG A 144 -8.17 1.78 -1.02
CA ARG A 144 -8.01 2.13 0.39
C ARG A 144 -6.95 3.22 0.54
N LEU A 145 -7.26 4.27 1.28
CA LEU A 145 -6.33 5.36 1.60
C LEU A 145 -6.11 5.36 3.11
N ILE A 146 -4.87 5.24 3.55
CA ILE A 146 -4.52 5.15 4.98
C ILE A 146 -3.58 6.31 5.30
N PHE A 147 -3.96 7.15 6.26
CA PHE A 147 -3.16 8.27 6.77
C PHE A 147 -2.83 8.02 8.24
N PRO A 148 -1.76 7.25 8.54
CA PRO A 148 -1.49 6.84 9.91
C PRO A 148 -1.10 8.03 10.80
N PRO A 149 -1.25 7.91 12.14
CA PRO A 149 -0.63 8.85 13.06
C PRO A 149 0.90 8.82 12.91
N ARG A 150 1.57 9.90 13.30
CA ARG A 150 3.03 9.95 13.33
C ARG A 150 3.55 9.00 14.43
N PRO A 151 4.41 8.02 14.11
CA PRO A 151 5.06 7.23 15.14
C PRO A 151 6.11 8.10 15.88
N ASP A 152 6.31 7.81 17.15
CA ASP A 152 7.35 8.37 18.02
C ASP A 152 8.57 7.44 18.16
N TYR A 153 8.64 6.41 17.29
CA TYR A 153 9.71 5.42 17.26
C TYR A 153 10.06 5.04 15.82
N LEU A 154 11.21 4.42 15.66
CA LEU A 154 11.64 3.77 14.43
C LEU A 154 11.92 2.29 14.67
N ARG A 155 11.91 1.52 13.59
CA ARG A 155 12.31 0.11 13.59
C ARG A 155 13.57 -0.08 12.77
N ILE A 156 14.51 -0.83 13.32
CA ILE A 156 15.71 -1.29 12.61
C ILE A 156 15.51 -2.78 12.36
N VAL A 157 15.61 -3.17 11.10
CA VAL A 157 15.36 -4.54 10.61
C VAL A 157 16.45 -4.90 9.58
N GLY A 158 16.54 -6.19 9.21
CA GLY A 158 17.51 -6.67 8.22
C GLY A 158 18.63 -7.49 8.86
N ALA A 159 19.88 -7.29 8.43
CA ALA A 159 21.05 -8.01 8.93
C ALA A 159 21.54 -7.48 10.30
N VAL A 160 20.62 -7.43 11.26
CA VAL A 160 20.88 -7.10 12.66
C VAL A 160 20.64 -8.32 13.54
N SER A 161 21.30 -8.37 14.69
CA SER A 161 21.22 -9.50 15.63
C SER A 161 19.77 -9.78 16.06
N GLN A 162 18.98 -8.73 16.18
CA GLN A 162 17.54 -8.74 16.44
C GLN A 162 16.94 -7.43 15.94
N ASP A 163 15.69 -7.47 15.49
CA ASP A 163 14.97 -6.25 15.12
C ASP A 163 14.85 -5.32 16.35
N CYS A 164 15.23 -4.05 16.19
CA CYS A 164 15.19 -3.07 17.26
C CYS A 164 14.04 -2.08 17.06
N ALA A 165 13.39 -1.65 18.14
CA ALA A 165 12.51 -0.50 18.16
C ALA A 165 13.13 0.58 19.05
N LEU A 166 13.44 1.74 18.49
CA LEU A 166 14.12 2.83 19.19
C LEU A 166 13.25 4.09 19.17
N PRO A 167 13.23 4.90 20.24
CA PRO A 167 12.55 6.18 20.24
C PRO A 167 13.06 7.09 19.13
N PHE A 168 12.16 7.84 18.49
CA PHE A 168 12.52 8.84 17.51
C PHE A 168 13.09 10.08 18.21
N VAL A 169 14.32 10.41 17.87
CA VAL A 169 15.04 11.62 18.27
C VAL A 169 15.15 12.56 17.07
N PRO A 170 14.58 13.78 17.13
CA PRO A 170 14.68 14.76 16.06
C PRO A 170 16.13 15.04 15.66
N LEU A 171 16.38 15.13 14.34
CA LEU A 171 17.68 15.44 13.74
C LEU A 171 18.80 14.41 14.01
N GLN A 172 18.51 13.31 14.70
CA GLN A 172 19.50 12.25 14.89
C GLN A 172 19.74 11.50 13.58
N GLN A 173 21.02 11.36 13.24
CA GLN A 173 21.45 10.68 12.02
C GLN A 173 21.34 9.16 12.14
N ALA A 174 21.16 8.47 11.00
CA ALA A 174 20.93 7.03 10.95
C ALA A 174 22.06 6.22 11.63
N TYR A 175 23.33 6.60 11.46
CA TYR A 175 24.46 5.89 12.06
C TYR A 175 24.41 5.86 13.60
N ARG A 176 23.84 6.88 14.25
CA ARG A 176 23.68 6.93 15.72
C ARG A 176 22.65 5.92 16.21
N TYR A 177 21.62 5.64 15.40
CA TYR A 177 20.66 4.57 15.68
C TYR A 177 21.27 3.20 15.40
N ALA A 178 22.05 3.06 14.32
CA ALA A 178 22.72 1.81 13.98
C ALA A 178 23.68 1.34 15.10
N GLN A 179 24.37 2.27 15.77
CA GLN A 179 25.20 1.97 16.94
C GLN A 179 24.43 1.34 18.11
N GLN A 180 23.12 1.53 18.18
CA GLN A 180 22.25 1.00 19.24
C GLN A 180 21.62 -0.34 18.87
N CYS A 181 21.81 -0.82 17.64
CA CYS A 181 21.26 -2.08 17.15
C CYS A 181 22.37 -2.91 16.47
N PRO A 182 22.98 -3.87 17.19
CA PRO A 182 24.16 -4.58 16.69
C PRO A 182 23.90 -5.30 15.35
N ALA A 183 24.67 -4.93 14.32
CA ALA A 183 24.68 -5.58 13.02
C ALA A 183 25.28 -7.00 13.10
N LEU A 184 24.85 -7.88 12.18
CA LEU A 184 25.48 -9.18 11.97
C LEU A 184 26.81 -9.02 11.21
N ALA A 185 27.69 -10.02 11.31
CA ALA A 185 28.98 -10.00 10.61
C ALA A 185 28.83 -9.98 9.08
N ASP A 186 27.76 -10.58 8.54
CA ASP A 186 27.45 -10.58 7.10
C ASP A 186 26.58 -9.37 6.67
N ALA A 187 26.43 -8.36 7.53
CA ALA A 187 25.75 -7.12 7.13
C ALA A 187 26.56 -6.37 6.07
N ASP A 188 25.88 -5.51 5.30
CA ASP A 188 26.54 -4.61 4.37
C ASP A 188 27.61 -3.77 5.11
N PRO A 189 28.88 -3.81 4.67
CA PRO A 189 29.97 -3.09 5.33
C PRO A 189 29.96 -1.58 5.08
N ASP A 190 29.17 -1.10 4.09
CA ASP A 190 29.09 0.32 3.79
C ASP A 190 28.48 1.10 4.96
N TYR A 191 29.07 2.26 5.26
CA TYR A 191 28.62 3.11 6.36
C TYR A 191 27.44 3.99 5.92
N LEU A 192 26.52 4.23 6.86
CA LEU A 192 25.42 5.21 6.74
C LEU A 192 25.84 6.60 7.20
#